data_AF-A0A965IUY9-F1
#
_entry.id   AF-A0A965IUY9-F1
#
_cell.length_a   1.000
_cell.length_b   1.000
_cell.length_c   1.000
_cell.angle_alpha   90.00
_cell.angle_beta   90.00
_cell.angle_gamma   90.00
#
_symmetry.space_group_name_H-M   'P 1'
#
loop_
_entity.id
_entity.type
_entity.pdbx_description
1 polymer ?
#
loop_
_entity_poly.entity_id
_entity_poly.type
_entity_poly.pdbx_seq_one_letter_code
_entity_poly.pdbx_strand_id
1 'polypeptide(L)'
;MVELVQQRRVLCVSLVGTVEHDPGDAGCRGFLADEGLHAQDGSPPIVDNGEVDGTAHGNRGTGLSPVWLVCKGNVLASANLATTRRDRRRGLIGVTDVHTPLVLRPCNWVHSVGMKATIDVAYVGDDGTVLHTQELRPMRVAPWMRRAAFVIEAAAGSFDRWPLRAGDQVEIREP
;
A
#
# COMPACT_ATOMS: atom_id res chain seq x y z
N MET A 1 15.20 39.50 -3.11
CA MET A 1 15.39 38.87 -1.78
C MET A 1 14.04 38.32 -1.32
N VAL A 2 13.70 37.10 -1.76
CA VAL A 2 12.99 36.07 -0.97
C VAL A 2 13.47 34.74 -1.54
N GLU A 3 13.91 33.86 -0.64
CA GLU A 3 14.73 32.67 -0.84
C GLU A 3 14.26 31.66 -1.88
N LEU A 4 15.17 31.35 -2.82
CA LEU A 4 15.34 30.00 -3.36
C LEU A 4 16.08 29.17 -2.29
N VAL A 5 15.38 28.32 -1.54
CA VAL A 5 15.98 27.42 -0.55
C VAL A 5 15.50 25.97 -0.79
N GLN A 6 16.48 25.07 -0.94
CA GLN A 6 16.47 23.59 -0.90
C GLN A 6 15.40 22.87 -1.76
N GLN A 7 15.67 22.26 -2.92
CA GLN A 7 16.55 21.12 -3.19
C GLN A 7 16.73 20.11 -2.05
N ARG A 8 16.00 18.99 -2.06
CA ARG A 8 16.52 17.59 -1.92
C ARG A 8 15.41 16.52 -1.78
N ARG A 9 15.35 15.63 -2.78
CA ARG A 9 14.93 14.21 -2.76
C ARG A 9 13.55 13.84 -2.17
N VAL A 10 12.52 13.69 -3.02
CA VAL A 10 11.79 12.41 -3.24
C VAL A 10 11.15 12.46 -4.64
N LEU A 11 11.95 12.23 -5.68
CA LEU A 11 11.39 11.73 -6.94
C LEU A 11 11.05 10.26 -6.68
N CYS A 12 9.78 9.93 -6.49
CA CYS A 12 9.30 8.56 -6.75
C CYS A 12 9.10 8.43 -8.26
N VAL A 13 10.15 8.71 -9.02
CA VAL A 13 10.28 8.31 -10.41
C VAL A 13 11.10 7.05 -10.37
N SER A 14 10.63 6.04 -11.08
CA SER A 14 11.40 4.88 -11.49
C SER A 14 12.63 5.32 -12.30
N LEU A 15 13.63 5.90 -11.64
CA LEU A 15 14.93 6.22 -12.21
C LEU A 15 15.95 5.20 -11.71
N VAL A 16 16.53 4.53 -12.69
CA VAL A 16 17.60 3.54 -12.66
C VAL A 16 18.64 3.83 -11.56
N GLY A 17 18.91 2.79 -10.75
CA GLY A 17 20.14 2.52 -9.99
C GLY A 17 20.90 3.69 -9.34
N THR A 18 20.74 3.85 -8.03
CA THR A 18 21.88 4.05 -7.13
C THR A 18 21.64 3.24 -5.86
N VAL A 19 22.58 2.33 -5.56
CA VAL A 19 22.61 1.48 -4.39
C VAL A 19 22.98 2.35 -3.19
N GLU A 20 22.04 2.58 -2.28
CA GLU A 20 22.35 3.03 -0.92
C GLU A 20 22.22 1.80 0.00
N HIS A 21 23.27 1.53 0.77
CA HIS A 21 23.55 0.32 1.53
C HIS A 21 22.57 0.15 2.71
N ASP A 22 21.94 -1.03 2.81
CA ASP A 22 21.01 -1.43 3.87
C ASP A 22 21.80 -2.22 4.94
N PRO A 23 21.84 -1.83 6.22
CA PRO A 23 22.73 -2.42 7.23
C PRO A 23 22.24 -3.77 7.80
N GLY A 24 21.60 -4.62 6.99
CA GLY A 24 20.88 -5.80 7.47
C GLY A 24 21.30 -7.17 6.92
N ASP A 25 22.35 -7.29 6.11
CA ASP A 25 22.66 -8.56 5.41
C ASP A 25 23.96 -9.21 5.92
N ALA A 26 23.82 -10.02 6.96
CA ALA A 26 24.82 -11.02 7.34
C ALA A 26 24.34 -12.37 6.81
N GLY A 27 25.02 -12.88 5.78
CA GLY A 27 24.62 -14.07 5.06
C GLY A 27 24.76 -15.38 5.84
N CYS A 28 24.23 -16.45 5.25
CA CYS A 28 24.74 -17.82 5.41
C CYS A 28 24.12 -18.77 4.38
N ARG A 29 24.94 -19.70 3.89
CA ARG A 29 24.68 -20.74 2.88
C ARG A 29 24.03 -22.01 3.47
N GLY A 30 23.37 -22.77 2.58
CA GLY A 30 23.03 -24.20 2.73
C GLY A 30 21.63 -24.45 3.31
N PHE A 31 20.90 -25.54 3.06
CA PHE A 31 21.07 -26.79 2.31
C PHE A 31 19.68 -27.49 2.36
N LEU A 32 19.23 -28.06 1.23
CA LEU A 32 18.30 -29.20 0.96
C LEU A 32 17.12 -29.63 1.86
N ALA A 33 16.14 -30.24 1.16
CA ALA A 33 15.15 -31.29 1.55
C ALA A 33 13.90 -30.82 2.32
N ASP A 34 12.68 -31.37 2.20
CA ASP A 34 12.03 -32.40 1.37
C ASP A 34 10.50 -32.35 1.68
N GLU A 35 9.68 -32.65 0.67
CA GLU A 35 8.35 -33.34 0.60
C GLU A 35 7.15 -33.20 1.58
N GLY A 36 5.95 -33.31 0.95
CA GLY A 36 4.67 -33.80 1.50
C GLY A 36 3.78 -32.75 2.19
N LEU A 37 2.45 -32.78 2.18
CA LEU A 37 1.42 -33.70 1.68
C LEU A 37 0.05 -32.97 1.75
N HIS A 38 -0.90 -33.51 0.98
CA HIS A 38 -2.32 -33.19 0.79
C HIS A 38 -3.26 -32.98 2.01
N ALA A 39 -4.40 -32.35 1.67
CA ALA A 39 -5.79 -32.51 2.16
C ALA A 39 -6.16 -31.79 3.48
N GLN A 40 -7.39 -31.35 3.77
CA GLN A 40 -8.70 -31.11 3.13
C GLN A 40 -9.58 -30.47 4.24
N ASP A 41 -10.56 -29.67 3.85
CA ASP A 41 -11.91 -29.48 4.42
C ASP A 41 -12.15 -29.28 5.94
N GLY A 42 -12.95 -28.26 6.28
CA GLY A 42 -13.86 -28.29 7.44
C GLY A 42 -13.94 -27.02 8.29
N SER A 43 -15.10 -26.35 8.21
CA SER A 43 -15.77 -25.38 9.10
C SER A 43 -15.09 -24.79 10.37
N PRO A 44 -15.45 -23.54 10.75
CA PRO A 44 -14.82 -22.82 11.86
C PRO A 44 -15.39 -23.25 13.23
N PRO A 45 -14.55 -23.33 14.28
CA PRO A 45 -15.03 -23.28 15.65
C PRO A 45 -14.61 -21.98 16.37
N ILE A 46 -15.63 -21.31 16.90
CA ILE A 46 -15.78 -20.85 18.29
C ILE A 46 -14.57 -20.14 18.93
N VAL A 47 -14.83 -18.88 19.32
CA VAL A 47 -14.00 -18.02 20.17
C VAL A 47 -13.58 -18.70 21.48
N ASP A 48 -12.28 -18.66 21.77
CA ASP A 48 -11.75 -18.77 23.13
C ASP A 48 -10.78 -17.61 23.38
N ASN A 49 -11.09 -16.81 24.40
CA ASN A 49 -10.25 -15.72 24.87
C ASN A 49 -9.32 -16.30 25.94
N GLY A 50 -8.15 -16.77 25.51
CA GLY A 50 -7.08 -17.25 26.38
C GLY A 50 -5.86 -16.34 26.32
N GLU A 51 -5.56 -15.75 27.48
CA GLU A 51 -4.34 -15.09 27.97
C GLU A 51 -3.04 -15.17 27.13
N VAL A 52 -2.36 -14.03 27.09
CA VAL A 52 -1.06 -13.74 26.48
C VAL A 52 0.09 -14.63 26.98
N ASP A 53 0.90 -15.16 26.07
CA ASP A 53 2.32 -15.33 26.36
C ASP A 53 3.18 -15.00 25.14
N GLY A 54 4.19 -14.17 25.41
CA GLY A 54 5.02 -13.51 24.42
C GLY A 54 5.93 -14.49 23.70
N THR A 55 5.97 -14.35 22.38
CA THR A 55 7.18 -14.20 21.54
C THR A 55 6.72 -14.43 20.11
N ALA A 56 6.17 -13.39 19.50
CA ALA A 56 5.88 -13.41 18.07
C ALA A 56 7.19 -13.60 17.30
N HIS A 57 7.48 -14.83 16.90
CA HIS A 57 8.38 -15.09 15.78
C HIS A 57 7.68 -14.56 14.53
N GLY A 58 7.85 -13.26 14.30
CA GLY A 58 7.26 -12.53 13.20
C GLY A 58 7.56 -13.23 11.88
N ASN A 59 6.49 -13.71 11.26
CA ASN A 59 6.47 -14.20 9.89
C ASN A 59 7.27 -13.22 9.01
N ARG A 60 8.20 -13.73 8.19
CA ARG A 60 8.93 -12.93 7.17
C ARG A 60 7.98 -12.56 6.02
N GLY A 61 6.87 -11.93 6.36
CA GLY A 61 5.84 -11.43 5.47
C GLY A 61 6.25 -10.13 4.84
N THR A 62 5.71 -9.85 3.67
CA THR A 62 5.79 -8.57 2.95
C THR A 62 5.75 -7.36 3.88
N GLY A 63 6.53 -6.31 3.61
CA GLY A 63 6.56 -5.05 4.40
C GLY A 63 5.28 -4.20 4.35
N LEU A 64 4.14 -4.87 4.15
CA LEU A 64 2.80 -4.33 4.09
C LEU A 64 2.07 -4.67 5.40
N SER A 65 1.55 -3.65 6.08
CA SER A 65 0.74 -3.84 7.28
C SER A 65 -0.75 -3.84 6.92
N PRO A 66 -1.57 -4.78 7.43
CA PRO A 66 -3.02 -4.75 7.19
C PRO A 66 -3.66 -3.56 7.90
N VAL A 67 -4.61 -2.90 7.25
CA VAL A 67 -5.36 -1.74 7.77
C VAL A 67 -6.81 -1.75 7.28
N TRP A 68 -7.67 -0.97 7.91
CA TRP A 68 -9.00 -0.63 7.41
C TRP A 68 -9.05 0.81 6.90
N LEU A 69 -9.68 1.00 5.75
CA LEU A 69 -10.09 2.31 5.24
C LEU A 69 -11.47 2.63 5.79
N VAL A 70 -11.61 3.76 6.48
CA VAL A 70 -12.87 4.19 7.08
C VAL A 70 -13.24 5.59 6.58
N CYS A 71 -14.50 5.81 6.22
CA CYS A 71 -15.02 7.13 5.85
C CYS A 71 -16.38 7.35 6.51
N LYS A 72 -16.56 8.49 7.19
CA LYS A 72 -17.80 8.84 7.92
C LYS A 72 -18.27 7.73 8.86
N GLY A 73 -17.32 7.06 9.53
CA GLY A 73 -17.60 5.93 10.44
C GLY A 73 -17.89 4.58 9.78
N ASN A 74 -17.95 4.51 8.44
CA ASN A 74 -18.18 3.27 7.71
C ASN A 74 -16.86 2.68 7.22
N VAL A 75 -16.66 1.37 7.42
CA VAL A 75 -15.54 0.64 6.84
C VAL A 75 -15.78 0.50 5.33
N LEU A 76 -14.87 1.04 4.52
CA LEU A 76 -14.91 0.96 3.07
C LEU A 76 -14.29 -0.35 2.57
N ALA A 77 -13.12 -0.71 3.11
CA ALA A 77 -12.38 -1.90 2.73
C ALA A 77 -11.26 -2.23 3.74
N SER A 78 -10.88 -3.51 3.80
CA SER A 78 -9.56 -3.92 4.27
C SER A 78 -8.52 -3.62 3.19
N ALA A 79 -7.35 -3.14 3.57
CA ALA A 79 -6.30 -2.70 2.69
C ALA A 79 -4.91 -3.05 3.25
N ASN A 80 -3.89 -2.92 2.41
CA ASN A 80 -2.50 -3.05 2.79
C ASN A 80 -1.83 -1.67 2.84
N LEU A 81 -1.05 -1.39 3.89
CA LEU A 81 -0.29 -0.16 4.06
C LEU A 81 1.18 -0.38 3.71
N ALA A 82 1.66 0.33 2.69
CA ALA A 82 3.06 0.36 2.26
C ALA A 82 3.78 1.58 2.84
N THR A 83 4.64 1.36 3.84
CA THR A 83 5.42 2.42 4.52
C THR A 83 6.90 2.40 4.16
N THR A 84 7.42 1.32 3.57
CA THR A 84 8.81 1.26 3.12
C THR A 84 8.96 1.83 1.72
N ARG A 85 10.15 2.37 1.39
CA ARG A 85 10.43 2.87 0.03
C ARG A 85 10.33 1.77 -1.02
N ARG A 86 10.68 0.54 -0.67
CA ARG A 86 10.62 -0.62 -1.57
C ARG A 86 9.18 -0.94 -1.92
N ASP A 87 8.32 -1.03 -0.92
CA ASP A 87 6.92 -1.40 -1.12
C ASP A 87 6.16 -0.29 -1.86
N ARG A 88 6.44 0.98 -1.56
CA ARG A 88 5.84 2.10 -2.30
C ARG A 88 6.25 2.17 -3.76
N ARG A 89 7.52 1.92 -4.09
CA ARG A 89 7.98 1.88 -5.49
C ARG A 89 7.42 0.69 -6.24
N ARG A 90 7.23 -0.44 -5.56
CA ARG A 90 6.57 -1.60 -6.15
C ARG A 90 5.12 -1.25 -6.50
N GLY A 91 4.39 -0.65 -5.57
CA GLY A 91 2.96 -0.38 -5.73
C GLY A 91 2.22 -1.63 -6.23
N LEU A 92 1.39 -1.43 -7.23
CA LEU A 92 0.65 -2.50 -7.94
C LEU A 92 1.33 -2.94 -9.26
N ILE A 93 2.63 -2.70 -9.45
CA ILE A 93 3.37 -3.17 -10.64
C ILE A 93 3.28 -4.69 -10.75
N GLY A 94 2.96 -5.18 -11.96
CA GLY A 94 2.80 -6.61 -12.25
C GLY A 94 1.50 -7.25 -11.74
N VAL A 95 0.67 -6.52 -10.98
CA VAL A 95 -0.65 -7.00 -10.54
C VAL A 95 -1.63 -6.95 -11.72
N THR A 96 -2.30 -8.07 -11.99
CA THR A 96 -3.33 -8.18 -13.04
C THR A 96 -4.71 -7.84 -12.51
N ASP A 97 -5.03 -8.30 -11.29
CA ASP A 97 -6.32 -8.11 -10.64
C ASP A 97 -6.10 -7.61 -9.21
N VAL A 98 -6.67 -6.44 -8.92
CA VAL A 98 -6.50 -5.77 -7.63
C VAL A 98 -7.61 -6.24 -6.68
N HIS A 99 -7.32 -7.21 -5.83
CA HIS A 99 -8.28 -7.68 -4.82
C HIS A 99 -8.23 -6.85 -3.54
N THR A 100 -7.03 -6.46 -3.12
CA THR A 100 -6.79 -5.71 -1.88
C THR A 100 -6.27 -4.33 -2.24
N PRO A 101 -6.97 -3.25 -1.85
CA PRO A 101 -6.48 -1.89 -1.99
C PRO A 101 -5.13 -1.69 -1.31
N LEU A 102 -4.33 -0.79 -1.86
CA LEU A 102 -3.00 -0.46 -1.37
C LEU A 102 -2.95 1.00 -0.95
N VAL A 103 -2.42 1.28 0.23
CA VAL A 103 -2.17 2.62 0.74
C VAL A 103 -0.68 2.90 0.68
N LEU A 104 -0.29 3.92 -0.08
CA LEU A 104 1.10 4.36 -0.21
C LEU A 104 1.33 5.55 0.73
N ARG A 105 2.06 5.36 1.83
CA ARG A 105 2.34 6.43 2.80
C ARG A 105 3.83 6.53 3.16
N PRO A 106 4.45 7.71 3.07
CA PRO A 106 3.96 8.92 2.40
C PRO A 106 3.96 8.75 0.86
N CYS A 107 3.02 9.40 0.18
CA CYS A 107 2.96 9.46 -1.28
C CYS A 107 2.16 10.66 -1.76
N ASN A 108 2.64 11.33 -2.81
CA ASN A 108 1.96 12.48 -3.41
C ASN A 108 1.93 12.44 -4.93
N TRP A 109 2.41 11.35 -5.53
CA TRP A 109 2.47 11.16 -6.98
C TRP A 109 2.56 9.68 -7.31
N VAL A 110 1.74 9.22 -8.25
CA VAL A 110 1.76 7.84 -8.74
C VAL A 110 1.81 7.77 -10.27
N HIS A 111 2.16 6.60 -10.77
CA HIS A 111 2.09 6.25 -12.18
C HIS A 111 1.58 4.82 -12.33
N SER A 112 1.01 4.51 -13.49
CA SER A 112 0.60 3.15 -13.86
C SER A 112 1.52 2.52 -14.91
N VAL A 113 2.73 3.04 -15.08
CA VAL A 113 3.76 2.43 -15.95
C VAL A 113 4.15 1.06 -15.38
N GLY A 114 4.09 0.02 -16.22
CA GLY A 114 4.37 -1.37 -15.81
C GLY A 114 3.21 -2.07 -15.09
N MET A 115 2.07 -1.40 -14.93
CA MET A 115 0.83 -2.01 -14.42
C MET A 115 0.02 -2.63 -15.55
N LYS A 116 -0.74 -3.68 -15.22
CA LYS A 116 -1.68 -4.32 -16.15
C LYS A 116 -3.13 -3.96 -15.83
N ALA A 117 -3.44 -3.73 -14.55
CA ALA A 117 -4.75 -3.31 -14.09
C ALA A 117 -4.98 -1.79 -14.31
N THR A 118 -6.22 -1.44 -14.64
CA THR A 118 -6.76 -0.09 -14.41
C THR A 118 -7.11 0.05 -12.94
N ILE A 119 -6.73 1.17 -12.32
CA ILE A 119 -6.94 1.41 -10.89
C ILE A 119 -7.66 2.71 -10.63
N ASP A 120 -8.40 2.76 -9.53
CA ASP A 120 -8.84 4.01 -8.93
C ASP A 120 -7.75 4.55 -8.00
N VAL A 121 -7.50 5.86 -8.05
CA VAL A 121 -6.45 6.55 -7.29
C VAL A 121 -7.07 7.72 -6.53
N ALA A 122 -6.91 7.72 -5.20
CA ALA A 122 -7.29 8.85 -4.34
C ALA A 122 -6.05 9.47 -3.71
N TYR A 123 -5.85 10.77 -3.94
CA TYR A 123 -4.86 11.58 -3.25
C TYR A 123 -5.46 12.11 -1.97
N VAL A 124 -4.81 11.90 -0.83
CA VAL A 124 -5.36 12.27 0.49
C VAL A 124 -4.39 13.18 1.23
N GLY A 125 -4.92 14.24 1.83
CA GLY A 125 -4.20 15.20 2.67
C GLY A 125 -3.71 14.57 3.99
N ASP A 126 -2.91 15.34 4.73
CA ASP A 126 -2.45 14.96 6.07
C ASP A 126 -3.59 14.89 7.09
N ASP A 127 -4.62 15.70 6.90
CA ASP A 127 -5.89 15.74 7.65
C ASP A 127 -6.87 14.61 7.27
N GLY A 128 -6.50 13.73 6.33
CA GLY A 128 -7.37 12.66 5.82
C GLY A 128 -8.37 13.13 4.76
N THR A 129 -8.36 14.40 4.34
CA THR A 129 -9.26 14.90 3.30
C THR A 129 -8.84 14.37 1.93
N VAL A 130 -9.75 13.72 1.20
CA VAL A 130 -9.55 13.31 -0.19
C VAL A 130 -9.46 14.55 -1.07
N LEU A 131 -8.30 14.81 -1.64
CA LEU A 131 -8.01 15.98 -2.46
C LEU A 131 -8.43 15.79 -3.91
N HIS A 132 -8.25 14.58 -4.43
CA HIS A 132 -8.54 14.24 -5.82
C HIS A 132 -8.76 12.74 -5.96
N THR A 133 -9.69 12.36 -6.83
CA THR A 133 -9.94 10.97 -7.23
C THR A 133 -9.91 10.86 -8.74
N GLN A 134 -9.31 9.80 -9.27
CA GLN A 134 -9.33 9.52 -10.71
C GLN A 134 -9.19 8.02 -10.98
N GLU A 135 -9.72 7.57 -12.11
CA GLU A 135 -9.33 6.30 -12.72
C GLU A 135 -7.99 6.51 -13.46
N LEU A 136 -7.05 5.56 -13.30
CA LEU A 136 -5.76 5.53 -13.96
C LEU A 136 -5.59 4.22 -14.74
N ARG A 137 -5.70 4.33 -16.06
CA ARG A 137 -5.43 3.22 -16.99
C ARG A 137 -3.94 2.90 -17.04
N PRO A 138 -3.52 1.69 -17.46
CA PRO A 138 -2.11 1.34 -17.66
C PRO A 138 -1.33 2.36 -18.49
N MET A 139 -0.03 2.47 -18.20
CA MET A 139 0.90 3.34 -18.94
C MET A 139 0.51 4.82 -18.91
N ARG A 140 0.17 5.33 -17.72
CA ARG A 140 -0.14 6.75 -17.47
C ARG A 140 0.69 7.29 -16.31
N VAL A 141 0.92 8.59 -16.35
CA VAL A 141 1.51 9.35 -15.27
C VAL A 141 0.42 10.26 -14.73
N ALA A 142 0.10 10.13 -13.44
CA ALA A 142 -0.91 10.95 -12.80
C ALA A 142 -0.34 12.35 -12.47
N PRO A 143 -1.16 13.36 -12.16
CA PRO A 143 -0.66 14.66 -11.72
C PRO A 143 0.07 14.54 -10.38
N TRP A 144 1.12 15.34 -10.20
CA TRP A 144 1.77 15.48 -8.90
C TRP A 144 0.91 16.35 -7.98
N MET A 145 0.51 15.82 -6.82
CA MET A 145 -0.37 16.49 -5.87
C MET A 145 0.38 16.96 -4.62
N ARG A 146 0.96 18.16 -4.64
CA ARG A 146 1.83 18.69 -3.56
C ARG A 146 1.26 18.58 -2.14
N ARG A 147 -0.07 18.70 -1.98
CA ARG A 147 -0.77 18.65 -0.69
C ARG A 147 -1.11 17.23 -0.22
N ALA A 148 -0.92 16.22 -1.05
CA ALA A 148 -1.20 14.84 -0.66
C ALA A 148 -0.10 14.34 0.30
N ALA A 149 -0.54 13.74 1.41
CA ALA A 149 0.31 13.03 2.35
C ALA A 149 0.41 11.54 1.99
N PHE A 150 -0.65 10.96 1.43
CA PHE A 150 -0.68 9.57 0.97
C PHE A 150 -1.61 9.38 -0.22
N VAL A 151 -1.52 8.20 -0.83
CA VAL A 151 -2.36 7.78 -1.95
C VAL A 151 -3.01 6.43 -1.65
N ILE A 152 -4.27 6.28 -2.00
CA ILE A 152 -5.00 5.01 -2.00
C ILE A 152 -5.12 4.54 -3.45
N GLU A 153 -4.68 3.32 -3.73
CA GLU A 153 -4.85 2.62 -5.00
C GLU A 153 -5.83 1.46 -4.81
N ALA A 154 -6.85 1.35 -5.66
CA ALA A 154 -7.85 0.29 -5.61
C ALA A 154 -8.20 -0.21 -7.02
N ALA A 155 -8.91 -1.33 -7.13
CA ALA A 155 -9.44 -1.76 -8.42
C ALA A 155 -10.33 -0.68 -9.05
N ALA A 156 -10.37 -0.60 -10.38
CA ALA A 156 -11.29 0.30 -11.07
C ALA A 156 -12.75 0.14 -10.59
N GLY A 157 -13.43 1.26 -10.43
CA GLY A 157 -14.81 1.33 -9.94
C GLY A 157 -14.98 1.04 -8.44
N SER A 158 -13.89 0.89 -7.68
CA SER A 158 -13.98 0.76 -6.22
C SER A 158 -14.53 2.02 -5.59
N PHE A 159 -14.14 3.19 -6.07
CA PHE A 159 -14.60 4.45 -5.48
C PHE A 159 -16.06 4.74 -5.78
N ASP A 160 -16.62 4.19 -6.85
CA ASP A 160 -18.06 4.21 -7.09
C ASP A 160 -18.82 3.27 -6.15
N ARG A 161 -18.24 2.10 -5.83
CA ARG A 161 -18.82 1.16 -4.86
C ARG A 161 -18.73 1.67 -3.42
N TRP A 162 -17.69 2.44 -3.08
CA TRP A 162 -17.46 3.04 -1.75
C TRP A 162 -18.03 4.45 -1.58
N PRO A 163 -18.86 4.90 -2.52
CA PRO A 163 -19.04 6.31 -2.93
C PRO A 163 -17.96 7.32 -2.46
N LEU A 164 -16.67 7.00 -2.61
CA LEU A 164 -15.57 7.86 -2.17
C LEU A 164 -15.32 8.99 -3.18
N ARG A 165 -15.32 10.24 -2.72
CA ARG A 165 -15.17 11.44 -3.56
C ARG A 165 -14.20 12.45 -2.96
N ALA A 166 -13.74 13.39 -3.78
CA ALA A 166 -13.00 14.55 -3.27
C ALA A 166 -13.84 15.33 -2.24
N GLY A 167 -13.20 15.73 -1.15
CA GLY A 167 -13.82 16.38 0.01
C GLY A 167 -14.23 15.41 1.13
N ASP A 168 -14.28 14.09 0.87
CA ASP A 168 -14.52 13.12 1.95
C ASP A 168 -13.31 13.03 2.89
N GLN A 169 -13.55 12.62 4.14
CA GLN A 169 -12.48 12.29 5.09
C GLN A 169 -12.31 10.78 5.20
N VAL A 170 -11.06 10.34 4.97
CA VAL A 170 -10.65 8.94 5.09
C VAL A 170 -9.68 8.79 6.26
N GLU A 171 -9.96 7.80 7.10
CA GLU A 171 -9.09 7.34 8.17
C GLU A 171 -8.49 5.98 7.81
N ILE A 172 -7.22 5.80 8.22
CA ILE A 172 -6.54 4.50 8.20
C ILE A 172 -6.54 4.00 9.64
N ARG A 173 -7.15 2.84 9.88
CA ARG A 173 -7.18 2.22 11.21
C ARG A 173 -6.47 0.87 11.19
N GLU A 174 -5.81 0.55 12.31
CA GLU A 174 -5.28 -0.79 12.54
C GLU A 174 -6.43 -1.75 12.89
N PRO A 175 -6.35 -3.02 12.48
CA PRO A 175 -7.37 -4.03 12.74
C PRO A 175 -7.47 -4.44 14.21
#